data_AF-W1J1H3-F1
#
_entry.id   AF-W1J1H3-F1
#
_cell.length_a   1.000
_cell.length_b   1.000
_cell.length_c   1.000
_cell.angle_alpha   90.00
_cell.angle_beta   90.00
_cell.angle_gamma   90.00
#
_symmetry.space_group_name_H-M   'P 1'
#
loop_
_entity.id
_entity.type
_entity.pdbx_description
1 polymer ?
#
loop_
_entity_poly.entity_id
_entity_poly.type
_entity_poly.pdbx_seq_one_letter_code
_entity_poly.pdbx_strand_id
1 'polypeptide(L)'
;MSAPITIIFIIISIIIVSFVFMIKKYPLNEKRLDKQNLFWFSVTLPIILFFTFGLFVWTGYNIRLDEKGFSTFLEISKLPLAILALSPVFGVIISNIHRTIQTDEQIKKTSFKNNMDAFYAHNKYILEGLMDINIINCYSVENKHEKYVSYFKKITGDIECFNKYRVNENVIIKSPKRLFSKMYKKTMN
;
A
#
# COMPACT_ATOMS: atom_id res chain seq x y z
N MET A 1 7.27 16.00 56.22
CA MET A 1 6.30 14.99 55.73
C MET A 1 6.17 14.99 54.20
N SER A 2 7.25 15.25 53.44
CA SER A 2 7.20 15.58 51.99
C SER A 2 8.01 14.66 51.07
N ALA A 3 8.92 13.83 51.60
CA ALA A 3 9.81 12.97 50.82
C ALA A 3 9.13 11.89 49.93
N PRO A 4 8.03 11.21 50.34
CA PRO A 4 7.45 10.16 49.49
C PRO A 4 6.70 10.73 48.27
N ILE A 5 6.12 11.92 48.40
CA ILE A 5 5.37 12.59 47.33
C ILE A 5 6.34 13.09 46.25
N THR A 6 7.48 13.67 46.63
CA THR A 6 8.48 14.16 45.66
C THR A 6 9.10 13.02 44.85
N ILE A 7 9.32 11.85 45.45
CA ILE A 7 9.81 10.66 44.75
C ILE A 7 8.84 10.20 43.66
N ILE A 8 7.53 10.23 43.94
CA ILE A 8 6.50 9.84 42.96
C ILE A 8 6.47 10.81 41.77
N PHE A 9 6.55 12.12 42.02
CA PHE A 9 6.65 13.11 40.95
C PHE A 9 7.89 12.91 40.07
N ILE A 10 9.03 12.56 40.67
CA ILE A 10 10.25 12.24 39.92
C ILE A 10 10.05 10.99 39.05
N ILE A 11 9.45 9.92 39.60
CA ILE A 11 9.16 8.69 38.84
C ILE A 11 8.24 9.00 37.64
N ILE A 12 7.16 9.75 37.87
CA ILE A 12 6.23 10.14 36.79
C ILE A 12 6.94 10.98 35.73
N SER A 13 7.78 11.94 36.15
CA SER A 13 8.56 12.77 35.23
C SER A 13 9.50 11.92 34.36
N ILE A 14 10.19 10.95 34.96
CA ILE A 14 11.06 10.02 34.22
C ILE A 14 10.25 9.18 33.24
N ILE A 15 9.07 8.68 33.63
CA ILE A 15 8.17 7.91 32.76
C ILE A 15 7.73 8.76 31.56
N ILE A 16 7.34 10.01 31.78
CA ILE A 16 6.92 10.93 30.70
C ILE A 16 8.09 11.23 29.75
N VAL A 17 9.27 11.57 30.28
CA VAL A 17 10.46 11.83 29.48
C VAL A 17 10.86 10.61 28.66
N SER A 18 10.83 9.41 29.27
CA SER A 18 11.08 8.14 28.60
C SER A 18 10.08 7.93 27.46
N PHE A 19 8.79 8.18 27.70
CA PHE A 19 7.76 8.05 26.68
C PHE A 19 7.98 8.99 25.49
N VAL A 20 8.30 10.27 25.74
CA VAL A 20 8.63 11.24 24.68
C VAL A 20 9.85 10.81 23.88
N PHE A 21 10.89 10.30 24.54
CA PHE A 21 12.07 9.78 23.86
C PHE A 21 11.74 8.56 22.98
N MET A 22 10.86 7.68 23.45
CA MET A 22 10.43 6.49 22.71
C MET A 22 9.64 6.84 21.45
N ILE A 23 8.73 7.82 21.52
CA ILE A 23 8.01 8.32 20.34
C ILE A 23 8.99 8.79 19.26
N LYS A 24 10.04 9.52 19.66
CA LYS A 24 11.05 10.02 18.72
C LYS A 24 11.93 8.91 18.15
N LYS A 25 12.31 7.93 18.97
CA LYS A 25 13.26 6.88 18.59
C LYS A 25 12.64 5.79 17.70
N TYR A 26 11.35 5.49 17.91
CA TYR A 26 10.66 4.39 17.25
C TYR A 26 9.42 4.88 16.50
N PRO A 27 9.59 5.57 15.35
CA PRO A 27 8.45 5.99 14.53
C PRO A 27 7.68 4.78 14.02
N LEU A 28 6.36 4.94 13.87
CA LEU A 28 5.51 3.91 13.28
C LEU A 28 5.88 3.69 11.80
N ASN A 29 5.78 2.46 11.34
CA ASN A 29 6.00 2.09 9.94
C ASN A 29 4.85 1.25 9.37
N GLU A 30 4.90 0.95 8.08
CA GLU A 30 3.91 0.18 7.33
C GLU A 30 3.86 -1.31 7.72
N LYS A 31 4.90 -1.81 8.41
CA LYS A 31 4.96 -3.22 8.87
C LYS A 31 3.93 -3.47 9.95
N ARG A 32 3.72 -4.75 10.30
CA ARG A 32 2.67 -5.14 11.26
C ARG A 32 2.77 -4.38 12.59
N LEU A 33 1.63 -3.92 13.11
CA LEU A 33 1.55 -3.09 14.32
C LEU A 33 2.02 -3.82 15.58
N ASP A 34 1.72 -5.12 15.68
CA ASP A 34 2.06 -5.96 16.84
C ASP A 34 3.58 -6.08 17.08
N LYS A 35 4.38 -5.81 16.03
CA LYS A 35 5.84 -5.83 16.08
C LYS A 35 6.45 -4.48 16.43
N GLN A 36 5.66 -3.43 16.51
CA GLN A 36 6.16 -2.08 16.76
C GLN A 36 6.17 -1.79 18.26
N ASN A 37 7.36 -1.54 18.80
CA ASN A 37 7.51 -1.29 20.24
C ASN A 37 6.67 -0.12 20.71
N LEU A 38 6.51 0.93 19.89
CA LEU A 38 5.74 2.11 20.25
C LEU A 38 4.26 1.80 20.58
N PHE A 39 3.68 0.80 19.92
CA PHE A 39 2.32 0.33 20.24
C PHE A 39 2.25 -0.25 21.65
N TRP A 40 3.13 -1.20 21.97
CA TRP A 40 3.18 -1.81 23.29
C TRP A 40 3.46 -0.78 24.38
N PHE A 41 4.38 0.16 24.14
CA PHE A 41 4.65 1.25 25.09
C PHE A 41 3.43 2.15 25.34
N SER A 42 2.65 2.45 24.30
CA SER A 42 1.44 3.29 24.44
C SER A 42 0.35 2.59 25.25
N VAL A 43 0.22 1.27 25.12
CA VAL A 43 -0.75 0.46 25.87
C VAL A 43 -0.29 0.19 27.31
N THR A 44 1.01 -0.03 27.51
CA THR A 44 1.58 -0.34 28.84
C THR A 44 1.76 0.89 29.71
N LEU A 45 1.94 2.09 29.13
CA LEU A 45 2.13 3.31 29.90
C LEU A 45 0.99 3.57 30.92
N PRO A 46 -0.31 3.56 30.54
CA PRO A 46 -1.39 3.72 31.50
C PRO A 46 -1.45 2.61 32.55
N ILE A 47 -1.02 1.40 32.21
CA ILE A 47 -0.95 0.26 33.16
C ILE A 47 0.14 0.52 34.20
N ILE A 48 1.32 0.98 33.79
CA ILE A 48 2.40 1.36 34.71
C ILE A 48 1.91 2.49 35.62
N LEU A 49 1.25 3.51 35.05
CA LEU A 49 0.71 4.63 35.81
C LEU A 49 -0.39 4.18 36.81
N PHE A 50 -1.25 3.22 36.42
CA PHE A 50 -2.22 2.61 37.33
C PHE A 50 -1.54 2.05 38.57
N PHE A 51 -0.47 1.29 38.42
CA PHE A 51 0.26 0.75 39.58
C PHE A 51 0.97 1.83 40.38
N THR A 52 1.59 2.83 39.75
CA THR A 52 2.27 3.90 40.49
C THR A 52 1.30 4.73 41.33
N PHE A 53 0.14 5.09 40.77
CA PHE A 53 -0.89 5.84 41.52
C PHE A 53 -1.66 4.93 42.47
N GLY A 54 -1.91 3.67 42.08
CA GLY A 54 -2.58 2.68 42.89
C GLY A 54 -1.82 2.41 44.17
N LEU A 55 -0.53 2.05 44.08
CA LEU A 55 0.31 1.80 45.25
C LEU A 55 0.37 3.00 46.19
N PHE A 56 0.33 4.22 45.66
CA PHE A 56 0.28 5.44 46.48
C PHE A 56 -1.03 5.56 47.25
N VAL A 57 -2.17 5.43 46.56
CA VAL A 57 -3.49 5.62 47.18
C VAL A 57 -3.88 4.44 48.07
N TRP A 58 -3.34 3.25 47.83
CA TRP A 58 -3.55 2.07 48.68
C TRP A 58 -2.68 2.07 49.94
N THR A 59 -1.74 3.01 50.09
CA THR A 59 -0.97 3.11 51.34
C THR A 59 -1.89 3.31 52.54
N GLY A 60 -1.73 2.48 53.57
CA GLY A 60 -2.55 2.53 54.78
C GLY A 60 -3.88 1.75 54.70
N TYR A 61 -4.20 1.14 53.57
CA TYR A 61 -5.37 0.25 53.43
C TYR A 61 -4.96 -1.22 53.46
N ASN A 62 -5.81 -2.06 54.06
CA ASN A 62 -5.66 -3.51 54.04
C ASN A 62 -6.62 -4.13 53.01
N ILE A 63 -6.17 -5.20 52.36
CA ILE A 63 -6.98 -5.93 51.38
C ILE A 63 -8.11 -6.66 52.12
N ARG A 64 -9.35 -6.36 51.72
CA ARG A 64 -10.57 -7.03 52.21
C ARG A 64 -11.40 -7.47 51.02
N LEU A 65 -11.75 -8.76 50.97
CA LEU A 65 -12.53 -9.38 49.89
C LEU A 65 -14.00 -9.54 50.31
N ASP A 66 -14.60 -8.45 50.79
CA ASP A 66 -16.01 -8.33 51.14
C ASP A 66 -16.66 -7.15 50.39
N GLU A 67 -17.98 -7.05 50.42
CA GLU A 67 -18.73 -5.97 49.76
C GLU A 67 -18.20 -4.58 50.13
N LYS A 68 -17.92 -4.38 51.43
CA LYS A 68 -17.36 -3.12 51.95
C LYS A 68 -15.96 -2.85 51.41
N GLY A 69 -15.09 -3.86 51.37
CA GLY A 69 -13.76 -3.78 50.81
C GLY A 69 -13.75 -3.41 49.33
N PHE A 70 -14.65 -3.99 48.54
CA PHE A 70 -14.82 -3.61 47.13
C PHE A 70 -15.30 -2.17 46.97
N SER A 71 -16.28 -1.73 47.75
CA SER A 71 -16.76 -0.34 47.72
C SER A 71 -15.64 0.64 48.05
N THR A 72 -14.87 0.38 49.10
CA THR A 72 -13.71 1.22 49.48
C THR A 72 -12.64 1.20 48.40
N PHE A 73 -12.31 0.04 47.81
CA PHE A 73 -11.34 -0.06 46.72
C PHE A 73 -11.75 0.79 45.52
N LEU A 74 -13.00 0.71 45.08
CA LEU A 74 -13.51 1.53 43.98
C LEU A 74 -13.48 3.01 44.32
N GLU A 75 -13.78 3.38 45.56
CA GLU A 75 -13.81 4.76 46.00
C GLU A 75 -12.41 5.40 46.00
N ILE A 76 -11.42 4.71 46.55
CA ILE A 76 -10.04 5.20 46.61
C ILE A 76 -9.35 5.09 45.24
N SER A 77 -9.68 4.08 44.43
CA SER A 77 -9.01 3.82 43.15
C SER A 77 -9.62 4.55 41.95
N LYS A 78 -10.52 5.53 42.15
CA LYS A 78 -11.15 6.29 41.06
C LYS A 78 -10.13 6.85 40.05
N LEU A 79 -9.08 7.50 40.55
CA LEU A 79 -8.02 8.07 39.70
C LEU A 79 -7.19 6.99 39.00
N PRO A 80 -6.60 5.99 39.70
CA PRO A 80 -5.92 4.87 39.05
C PRO A 80 -6.79 4.20 37.97
N LEU A 81 -8.05 3.88 38.28
CA LEU A 81 -8.96 3.20 37.36
C LEU A 81 -9.26 4.06 36.12
N ALA A 82 -9.44 5.37 36.29
CA ALA A 82 -9.61 6.29 35.16
C ALA A 82 -8.38 6.32 34.26
N ILE A 83 -7.17 6.29 34.83
CA ILE A 83 -5.93 6.19 34.05
C ILE A 83 -5.85 4.84 33.33
N LEU A 84 -6.18 3.74 33.99
CA LEU A 84 -6.19 2.41 33.38
C LEU A 84 -7.14 2.34 32.17
N ALA A 85 -8.30 3.01 32.26
CA ALA A 85 -9.26 3.10 31.16
C ALA A 85 -8.70 3.80 29.91
N LEU A 86 -7.62 4.59 30.02
CA LEU A 86 -6.95 5.20 28.86
C LEU A 86 -6.14 4.17 28.04
N SER A 87 -5.78 3.01 28.61
CA SER A 87 -5.01 1.97 27.91
C SER A 87 -5.66 1.53 26.59
N PRO A 88 -6.94 1.09 26.56
CA PRO A 88 -7.61 0.75 25.31
C PRO A 88 -7.76 1.95 24.37
N VAL A 89 -8.00 3.16 24.90
CA VAL A 89 -8.12 4.39 24.09
C VAL A 89 -6.83 4.67 23.32
N PHE A 90 -5.67 4.62 23.99
CA PHE A 90 -4.38 4.76 23.32
C PHE A 90 -4.13 3.64 22.30
N GLY A 91 -4.51 2.40 22.61
CA GLY A 91 -4.43 1.29 21.66
C GLY A 91 -5.19 1.56 20.36
N VAL A 92 -6.41 2.09 20.45
CA VAL A 92 -7.23 2.48 19.29
C VAL A 92 -6.60 3.63 18.51
N ILE A 93 -6.12 4.67 19.19
CA ILE A 93 -5.48 5.83 18.55
C ILE A 93 -4.27 5.39 17.72
N ILE A 94 -3.36 4.61 18.32
CA ILE A 94 -2.16 4.13 17.63
C ILE A 94 -2.53 3.20 16.47
N SER A 95 -3.55 2.35 16.64
CA SER A 95 -4.05 1.49 15.56
C SER A 95 -4.57 2.30 14.37
N ASN A 96 -5.31 3.38 14.62
CA ASN A 96 -5.81 4.24 13.55
C ASN A 96 -4.69 4.97 12.81
N ILE A 97 -3.71 5.52 13.54
CA ILE A 97 -2.52 6.16 12.94
C ILE A 97 -1.77 5.16 12.06
N HIS A 98 -1.59 3.93 12.55
CA HIS A 98 -0.94 2.87 11.80
C HIS A 98 -1.69 2.52 10.51
N ARG A 99 -3.02 2.41 10.55
CA ARG A 99 -3.85 2.18 9.35
C ARG A 99 -3.68 3.28 8.30
N THR A 100 -3.55 4.54 8.71
CA THR A 100 -3.27 5.65 7.79
C THR A 100 -1.92 5.46 7.10
N ILE A 101 -0.85 5.16 7.85
CA ILE A 101 0.50 4.91 7.29
C ILE A 101 0.47 3.74 6.30
N GLN A 102 -0.24 2.67 6.65
CA GLN A 102 -0.40 1.53 5.75
C GLN A 102 -1.16 1.89 4.48
N THR A 103 -2.20 2.70 4.60
CA THR A 103 -3.02 3.14 3.46
C THR A 103 -2.20 4.01 2.52
N ASP A 104 -1.41 4.95 3.04
CA ASP A 104 -0.51 5.78 2.24
C ASP A 104 0.49 4.94 1.44
N GLU A 105 1.08 3.92 2.06
CA GLU A 105 2.01 3.01 1.39
C GLU A 105 1.31 2.13 0.34
N GLN A 106 0.09 1.69 0.63
CA GLN A 106 -0.73 0.97 -0.34
C GLN A 106 -1.10 1.83 -1.54
N ILE A 107 -1.45 3.10 -1.34
CA ILE A 107 -1.74 4.06 -2.42
C ILE A 107 -0.51 4.24 -3.30
N LYS A 108 0.69 4.40 -2.71
CA LYS A 108 1.95 4.53 -3.47
C LYS A 108 2.26 3.28 -4.30
N LYS A 109 2.13 2.08 -3.72
CA LYS A 109 2.35 0.82 -4.44
C LYS A 109 1.32 0.62 -5.55
N THR A 110 0.07 0.97 -5.28
CA THR A 110 -1.03 0.84 -6.24
C THR A 110 -0.88 1.84 -7.38
N SER A 111 -0.48 3.09 -7.11
CA SER A 111 -0.24 4.09 -8.16
C SER A 111 0.90 3.68 -9.09
N PHE A 112 2.00 3.16 -8.54
CA PHE A 112 3.09 2.60 -9.32
C PHE A 112 2.62 1.41 -10.17
N LYS A 113 1.88 0.48 -9.57
CA LYS A 113 1.33 -0.68 -10.27
C LYS A 113 0.37 -0.25 -11.39
N ASN A 114 -0.55 0.67 -11.12
CA ASN A 114 -1.52 1.18 -12.10
C ASN A 114 -0.81 1.82 -13.31
N ASN A 115 0.26 2.57 -13.10
CA ASN A 115 1.05 3.15 -14.19
C ASN A 115 1.73 2.07 -15.04
N MET A 116 2.25 1.02 -14.41
CA MET A 116 2.82 -0.13 -15.11
C MET A 116 1.74 -0.90 -15.87
N ASP A 117 0.61 -1.20 -15.23
CA ASP A 117 -0.51 -1.91 -15.84
C ASP A 117 -1.09 -1.12 -17.02
N ALA A 118 -1.18 0.22 -16.93
CA ALA A 118 -1.56 1.08 -18.04
C ALA A 118 -0.56 1.02 -19.20
N PHE A 119 0.74 1.05 -18.91
CA PHE A 119 1.79 0.88 -19.92
C PHE A 119 1.70 -0.50 -20.59
N TYR A 120 1.54 -1.58 -19.82
CA TYR A 120 1.39 -2.93 -20.35
C TYR A 120 0.11 -3.08 -21.17
N ALA A 121 -1.02 -2.54 -20.70
CA ALA A 121 -2.29 -2.56 -21.41
C ALA A 121 -2.19 -1.83 -22.76
N HIS A 122 -1.54 -0.66 -22.81
CA HIS A 122 -1.34 0.07 -24.06
C HIS A 122 -0.50 -0.73 -25.07
N ASN A 123 0.61 -1.34 -24.63
CA ASN A 123 1.43 -2.16 -25.52
C ASN A 123 0.70 -3.43 -25.96
N LYS A 124 -0.07 -4.05 -25.06
CA LYS A 124 -0.88 -5.23 -25.38
C LYS A 124 -1.94 -4.90 -26.43
N TYR A 125 -2.66 -3.79 -26.28
CA TYR A 125 -3.64 -3.32 -27.26
C TYR A 125 -3.02 -3.13 -28.65
N ILE A 126 -1.82 -2.53 -28.73
CA ILE A 126 -1.11 -2.37 -30.00
C ILE A 126 -0.75 -3.73 -30.60
N LEU A 127 -0.24 -4.66 -29.80
CA LEU A 127 0.15 -5.99 -30.28
C LEU A 127 -1.05 -6.79 -30.77
N GLU A 128 -2.16 -6.78 -30.04
CA GLU A 128 -3.41 -7.42 -30.45
C GLU A 128 -3.92 -6.83 -31.76
N GLY A 129 -3.95 -5.50 -31.87
CA GLY A 129 -4.34 -4.82 -33.12
C GLY A 129 -3.43 -5.14 -34.31
N LEU A 130 -2.14 -5.40 -34.09
CA LEU A 130 -1.21 -5.84 -35.14
C LEU A 130 -1.38 -7.32 -35.51
N MET A 131 -1.74 -8.18 -34.55
CA MET A 131 -2.02 -9.60 -34.80
C MET A 131 -3.32 -9.81 -35.58
N ASP A 132 -4.32 -8.95 -35.37
CA ASP A 132 -5.59 -8.96 -36.10
C ASP A 132 -5.47 -8.50 -37.56
N ILE A 133 -4.32 -7.93 -37.95
CA ILE A 133 -4.04 -7.66 -39.36
C ILE A 133 -3.84 -9.01 -40.06
N ASN A 134 -4.91 -9.51 -40.69
CA ASN A 134 -4.84 -10.61 -41.63
C ASN A 134 -3.84 -10.22 -42.72
N ILE A 135 -2.64 -10.81 -42.68
CA ILE A 135 -1.68 -10.71 -43.78
C ILE A 135 -2.29 -11.49 -44.94
N ILE A 136 -3.06 -10.79 -45.78
CA ILE A 136 -3.46 -11.32 -47.08
C ILE A 136 -2.17 -11.46 -47.87
N ASN A 137 -1.60 -12.66 -47.89
CA ASN A 137 -0.47 -13.00 -48.74
C ASN A 137 -0.93 -12.94 -50.20
N CYS A 138 -0.87 -11.75 -50.78
CA CYS A 138 -1.00 -11.55 -52.21
C CYS A 138 0.26 -12.06 -52.88
N TYR A 139 0.28 -13.35 -53.25
CA TYR A 139 1.30 -13.90 -54.12
C TYR A 139 1.18 -13.22 -55.49
N SER A 140 2.13 -12.36 -55.85
CA SER A 140 2.21 -11.84 -57.21
C SER A 140 2.65 -12.97 -58.13
N VAL A 141 1.71 -13.54 -58.90
CA VAL A 141 2.02 -14.49 -59.97
C VAL A 141 2.64 -13.71 -61.12
N GLU A 142 3.96 -13.63 -61.13
CA GLU A 142 4.71 -13.09 -62.26
C GLU A 142 4.84 -14.20 -63.31
N ASN A 143 3.79 -14.44 -64.10
CA ASN A 143 3.91 -15.34 -65.24
C ASN A 143 3.09 -14.89 -66.45
N LYS A 144 3.82 -14.74 -67.57
CA LYS A 144 3.43 -14.25 -68.91
C LYS A 144 2.40 -15.12 -69.65
N HIS A 145 1.69 -16.01 -68.98
CA HIS A 145 0.72 -16.91 -69.62
C HIS A 145 -0.71 -16.59 -69.19
N GLU A 146 -1.36 -15.77 -70.02
CA GLU A 146 -2.77 -15.32 -69.94
C GLU A 146 -3.77 -16.43 -69.57
N LYS A 147 -3.48 -17.67 -69.97
CA LYS A 147 -4.36 -18.83 -69.78
C LYS A 147 -4.58 -19.19 -68.29
N TYR A 148 -3.58 -19.02 -67.43
CA TYR A 148 -3.67 -19.41 -66.02
C TYR A 148 -4.39 -18.36 -65.16
N VAL A 149 -4.38 -17.09 -65.56
CA VAL A 149 -5.07 -15.99 -64.85
C VAL A 149 -6.59 -16.21 -64.79
N SER A 150 -7.18 -16.73 -65.87
CA SER A 150 -8.62 -17.02 -65.93
C SER A 150 -9.09 -18.11 -64.97
N TYR A 151 -8.22 -19.09 -64.69
CA TYR A 151 -8.53 -20.22 -63.82
C TYR A 151 -8.47 -19.81 -62.34
N PHE A 152 -7.48 -18.98 -61.97
CA PHE A 152 -7.37 -18.44 -60.62
C PHE A 152 -8.53 -17.49 -60.28
N LYS A 153 -8.94 -16.63 -61.22
CA LYS A 153 -10.07 -15.70 -61.05
C LYS A 153 -11.41 -16.39 -60.75
N LYS A 154 -11.59 -17.61 -61.27
CA LYS A 154 -12.80 -18.42 -61.08
C LYS A 154 -12.86 -19.09 -59.69
N ILE A 155 -11.72 -19.26 -59.03
CA ILE A 155 -11.61 -19.95 -57.73
C ILE A 155 -11.67 -18.96 -56.57
N THR A 156 -11.18 -17.72 -56.73
CA THR A 156 -11.04 -16.77 -55.62
C THR A 156 -12.18 -15.75 -55.48
N GLY A 157 -13.11 -15.65 -56.44
CA GLY A 157 -14.08 -14.55 -56.48
C GLY A 157 -13.40 -13.18 -56.69
N ASP A 158 -14.18 -12.14 -56.98
CA ASP A 158 -13.71 -10.77 -57.25
C ASP A 158 -13.09 -10.13 -56.00
N ILE A 159 -11.88 -10.54 -55.66
CA ILE A 159 -11.02 -9.79 -54.75
C ILE A 159 -10.21 -8.83 -55.62
N GLU A 160 -10.67 -7.59 -55.71
CA GLU A 160 -9.88 -6.49 -56.27
C GLU A 160 -8.66 -6.26 -55.36
N CYS A 161 -7.56 -6.93 -55.69
CA CYS A 161 -6.25 -6.61 -55.13
C CYS A 161 -5.85 -5.22 -55.65
N PHE A 162 -6.14 -4.18 -54.87
CA PHE A 162 -5.63 -2.83 -55.09
C PHE A 162 -4.11 -2.88 -55.21
N ASN A 163 -3.62 -2.76 -56.44
CA ASN A 163 -2.23 -2.48 -56.71
C ASN A 163 -1.85 -1.16 -56.03
N LYS A 164 -0.83 -1.19 -55.17
CA LYS A 164 0.46 -0.49 -55.40
C LYS A 164 1.16 -0.10 -54.09
N TYR A 165 1.37 -1.02 -53.15
CA TYR A 165 2.51 -0.93 -52.23
C TYR A 165 3.04 -2.33 -51.92
N ARG A 166 4.13 -2.72 -52.59
CA ARG A 166 4.88 -3.96 -52.28
C ARG A 166 5.78 -3.66 -51.08
N VAL A 167 5.29 -3.88 -49.86
CA VAL A 167 6.16 -3.86 -48.66
C VAL A 167 6.78 -5.25 -48.55
N ASN A 168 7.93 -5.41 -49.21
CA ASN A 168 8.69 -6.64 -49.18
C ASN A 168 9.68 -6.60 -48.00
N GLU A 169 9.17 -6.59 -46.78
CA GLU A 169 9.99 -6.74 -45.59
C GLU A 169 9.33 -7.72 -44.62
N ASN A 170 10.04 -8.80 -44.30
CA ASN A 170 9.75 -9.61 -43.12
C ASN A 170 9.99 -8.72 -41.89
N VAL A 171 8.99 -7.95 -41.49
CA VAL A 171 9.12 -7.04 -40.35
C VAL A 171 9.03 -7.86 -39.07
N ILE A 172 10.16 -8.46 -38.67
CA ILE A 172 10.33 -9.00 -37.33
C ILE A 172 10.53 -7.81 -36.39
N ILE A 173 9.43 -7.25 -35.88
CA ILE A 173 9.47 -6.13 -34.91
C ILE A 173 9.93 -6.67 -33.56
N LYS A 174 11.26 -6.78 -33.37
CA LYS A 174 11.86 -7.15 -32.07
C LYS A 174 11.67 -6.08 -30.99
N SER A 175 11.28 -4.85 -31.35
CA SER A 175 11.13 -3.75 -30.39
C SER A 175 10.20 -2.63 -30.90
N PRO A 176 8.89 -2.71 -30.62
CA PRO A 176 7.89 -1.74 -31.10
C PRO A 176 8.18 -0.29 -30.70
N LYS A 177 8.78 -0.07 -29.53
CA LYS A 177 9.15 1.25 -29.00
C LYS A 177 10.07 2.04 -29.93
N ARG A 178 11.04 1.36 -30.57
CA ARG A 178 11.99 1.98 -31.52
C ARG A 178 11.29 2.40 -32.82
N LEU A 179 10.26 1.66 -33.23
CA LEU A 179 9.46 1.97 -34.41
C LEU A 179 8.58 3.19 -34.17
N PHE A 180 7.86 3.23 -33.05
CA PHE A 180 7.04 4.40 -32.65
C PHE A 180 7.89 5.67 -32.54
N SER A 181 9.06 5.61 -31.90
CA SER A 181 9.95 6.78 -31.79
C SER A 181 10.48 7.30 -33.14
N LYS A 182 10.47 6.46 -34.18
CA LYS A 182 10.87 6.83 -35.54
C LYS A 182 9.69 7.38 -36.35
N MET A 183 8.49 6.82 -36.19
CA MET A 183 7.29 7.28 -36.88
C MET A 183 6.83 8.66 -36.41
N TYR A 184 6.95 8.96 -35.11
CA TYR A 184 6.53 10.24 -34.53
C TYR A 184 7.67 11.27 -34.44
N LYS A 185 8.85 10.99 -35.03
CA LYS A 185 9.95 11.97 -35.06
C LYS A 185 9.75 12.96 -36.21
N LYS A 186 9.04 14.05 -35.87
CA LYS A 186 9.14 15.44 -36.38
C LYS A 186 7.91 15.97 -37.13
N THR A 187 7.12 16.77 -36.40
CA THR A 187 6.54 18.04 -36.86
C THR A 187 6.54 19.03 -35.69
N MET A 188 7.72 19.48 -35.26
CA MET A 188 7.87 20.83 -34.73
C MET A 188 8.51 21.63 -35.86
N ASN A 189 7.67 22.43 -36.53
CA ASN A 189 8.10 23.65 -37.18
C ASN A 189 8.24 24.73 -36.12
#